data_AF-A0A6A5UTH1-F1
#
_entry.id   AF-A0A6A5UTH1-F1
#
_cell.length_a   1.000
_cell.length_b   1.000
_cell.length_c   1.000
_cell.angle_alpha   90.00
_cell.angle_beta   90.00
_cell.angle_gamma   90.00
#
_symmetry.space_group_name_H-M   'P 1'
#
loop_
_entity.id
_entity.type
_entity.pdbx_description
1 polymer ?
#
loop_
_entity_poly.entity_id
_entity_poly.type
_entity_poly.pdbx_seq_one_letter_code
_entity_poly.pdbx_strand_id
1 'polypeptide(L)' 'MDPLPPDPYRALGLPKDVEQSVIKSTYRKLVLKCHPDKVTDVSLKAQKQEEFHKIQQAYELIGEEESRSRYD' A
#
# COMPACT_ATOMS: atom_id res chain seq x y z
N MET A 1 -25.27 -5.12 -2.57
CA MET A 1 -24.10 -5.78 -1.96
C MET A 1 -22.95 -5.47 -2.90
N ASP A 2 -22.03 -4.53 -2.63
CA ASP A 2 -21.50 -4.06 -1.34
C ASP A 2 -20.88 -2.65 -1.49
N PRO A 3 -21.27 -1.65 -0.67
CA PRO A 3 -20.53 -0.40 -0.53
C PRO A 3 -19.56 -0.53 0.65
N LEU A 4 -18.31 -0.91 0.37
CA LEU A 4 -17.19 -0.82 1.32
C LEU A 4 -15.94 -0.32 0.58
N PRO A 5 -15.53 0.93 0.79
CA PRO A 5 -14.13 1.33 0.63
C PRO A 5 -13.48 1.22 2.02
N PRO A 6 -12.61 0.22 2.29
CA PRO A 6 -11.18 0.52 2.45
C PRO A 6 -10.26 -0.72 2.31
N ASP A 7 -10.28 -1.49 1.22
CA ASP A 7 -9.35 -2.62 1.03
C ASP A 7 -7.87 -2.16 0.97
N PRO A 8 -7.05 -2.42 2.00
CA PRO A 8 -5.62 -2.13 1.94
C PRO A 8 -4.93 -2.96 0.84
N TYR A 9 -5.48 -4.13 0.52
CA TYR A 9 -5.14 -4.93 -0.63
C TYR A 9 -5.28 -4.14 -1.94
N ARG A 10 -6.42 -3.46 -2.19
CA ARG A 10 -6.59 -2.61 -3.39
C ARG A 10 -5.64 -1.43 -3.44
N ALA A 11 -5.33 -0.82 -2.29
CA ALA A 11 -4.38 0.28 -2.21
C ALA A 11 -2.94 -0.15 -2.58
N LEU A 12 -2.57 -1.40 -2.27
CA LEU A 12 -1.32 -2.03 -2.73
C LEU A 12 -1.43 -2.66 -4.13
N GLY A 13 -2.62 -2.69 -4.73
CA GLY A 13 -2.90 -3.40 -5.98
C GLY A 13 -2.85 -4.91 -5.87
N LEU A 14 -3.01 -5.45 -4.65
CA LEU A 14 -2.99 -6.87 -4.33
C LEU A 14 -4.43 -7.39 -4.15
N PRO A 15 -4.68 -8.69 -4.42
CA PRO A 15 -5.92 -9.34 -4.01
C PRO A 15 -5.98 -9.58 -2.50
N LYS A 16 -7.20 -9.70 -1.94
CA LYS A 16 -7.44 -10.00 -0.52
C LYS A 16 -6.88 -11.35 -0.03
N ASP A 17 -6.56 -12.24 -0.95
CA ASP A 17 -6.03 -13.58 -0.67
C ASP A 17 -4.48 -13.62 -0.60
N VAL A 18 -3.78 -12.49 -0.77
CA VAL A 18 -2.30 -12.54 -0.80
C VAL A 18 -1.69 -12.84 0.55
N GLU A 19 -0.54 -13.49 0.56
CA GLU A 19 0.23 -13.78 1.75
C GLU A 19 1.00 -12.54 2.26
N GLN A 20 1.31 -12.48 3.55
CA GLN A 20 2.06 -11.35 4.13
C GLN A 20 3.44 -11.15 3.49
N SER A 21 4.07 -12.24 3.06
CA SER A 21 5.34 -12.20 2.33
C SER A 21 5.23 -11.39 1.03
N VAL A 22 4.08 -11.48 0.33
CA VAL A 22 3.77 -10.72 -0.87
C VAL A 22 3.50 -9.25 -0.54
N ILE A 23 2.80 -8.96 0.56
CA ILE A 23 2.52 -7.60 1.05
C ILE A 23 3.85 -6.87 1.33
N LYS A 24 4.74 -7.46 2.14
CA LYS A 24 6.08 -6.89 2.43
C LYS A 24 6.91 -6.67 1.17
N SER A 25 6.91 -7.64 0.27
CA SER A 25 7.67 -7.56 -0.99
C SER A 25 7.14 -6.48 -1.93
N THR A 26 5.82 -6.36 -2.04
CA THR A 26 5.15 -5.37 -2.88
C THR A 26 5.29 -3.97 -2.31
N TYR A 27 5.14 -3.82 -0.99
CA TYR A 27 5.42 -2.57 -0.27
C TYR A 27 6.84 -2.09 -0.57
N ARG A 28 7.87 -2.93 -0.37
CA ARG A 28 9.26 -2.55 -0.69
C ARG A 28 9.43 -2.12 -2.15
N LYS A 29 8.86 -2.87 -3.10
CA LYS A 29 8.93 -2.51 -4.53
C LYS A 29 8.22 -1.19 -4.81
N LEU A 30 7.06 -0.96 -4.22
CA LEU A 30 6.27 0.26 -4.39
C LEU A 30 6.96 1.46 -3.76
N VAL A 31 7.55 1.34 -2.58
CA VAL A 31 8.37 2.38 -1.94
C VAL A 31 9.55 2.78 -2.83
N LEU A 32 10.27 1.81 -3.41
CA LEU A 32 11.36 2.06 -4.37
C LEU A 32 10.85 2.73 -5.66
N LYS A 33 9.64 2.37 -6.13
CA LYS A 33 9.00 2.95 -7.32
C LYS A 33 8.39 4.34 -7.07
N CYS A 34 7.95 4.58 -5.83
CA CYS A 34 7.38 5.82 -5.37
C CYS A 34 8.38 6.74 -4.69
N HIS A 35 9.67 6.39 -4.75
CA HIS A 35 10.70 7.15 -4.08
C HIS A 35 10.83 8.56 -4.70
N PRO A 36 10.57 9.64 -3.94
CA PRO A 36 10.59 11.01 -4.45
C PRO A 36 12.00 11.50 -4.81
N ASP A 37 13.05 10.75 -4.45
CA ASP A 37 14.45 11.09 -4.71
C ASP A 37 14.82 11.04 -6.19
N LYS A 38 14.13 10.21 -6.99
CA LYS A 38 14.24 10.23 -8.45
C LYS A 38 13.38 11.31 -9.11
N VAL A 39 12.60 12.05 -8.31
CA VAL A 39 11.58 12.96 -8.80
C VAL A 39 12.01 14.40 -8.52
N THR A 40 12.58 15.02 -9.54
CA THR A 40 12.95 16.44 -9.54
C THR A 40 11.73 17.35 -9.65
N ASP A 41 10.57 16.79 -10.01
CA ASP A 41 9.35 17.51 -10.33
C ASP A 41 8.38 17.58 -9.14
N VAL A 42 8.00 18.79 -8.74
CA VAL A 42 7.16 19.02 -7.53
C VAL A 42 5.78 18.36 -7.68
N SER A 43 5.23 18.33 -8.89
CA SER A 43 3.92 17.72 -9.16
C SER A 43 3.96 16.19 -9.03
N LEU A 44 5.01 15.55 -9.55
CA LEU A 44 5.22 14.12 -9.34
C LEU A 44 5.56 13.80 -7.88
N LYS A 45 6.24 14.70 -7.16
CA LYS A 45 6.55 14.50 -5.74
C LYS A 45 5.26 14.39 -4.91
N ALA A 46 4.28 15.25 -5.16
CA ALA A 46 2.97 15.18 -4.53
C ALA A 46 2.24 13.87 -4.87
N GLN A 47 2.23 13.48 -6.16
CA GLN A 47 1.59 12.24 -6.62
C GLN A 47 2.23 11.00 -5.98
N LYS A 48 3.56 10.99 -5.87
CA LYS A 48 4.36 9.92 -5.27
C LYS A 48 4.17 9.84 -3.76
N GLN A 49 4.09 10.99 -3.10
CA GLN A 49 3.78 11.09 -1.68
C GLN A 49 2.36 10.58 -1.37
N GLU A 50 1.38 10.87 -2.22
CA GLU A 50 0.01 10.36 -2.06
C GLU A 50 -0.05 8.85 -2.26
N GLU A 51 0.64 8.33 -3.29
CA GLU A 51 0.76 6.89 -3.51
C GLU A 51 1.44 6.21 -2.30
N PHE A 52 2.55 6.79 -1.83
CA PHE A 52 3.29 6.29 -0.66
C PHE A 52 2.42 6.27 0.59
N HIS A 53 1.61 7.31 0.82
CA HIS A 53 0.65 7.35 1.92
C HIS A 53 -0.37 6.21 1.82
N LYS A 54 -0.96 5.97 0.64
CA LYS A 54 -1.89 4.86 0.41
C LYS A 54 -1.22 3.50 0.69
N ILE A 55 0.00 3.33 0.18
CA ILE A 55 0.82 2.12 0.37
C ILE A 55 1.14 1.89 1.85
N GLN A 56 1.46 2.94 2.59
CA GLN A 56 1.80 2.89 4.01
C GLN A 56 0.58 2.60 4.87
N GLN A 57 -0.55 3.28 4.66
CA GLN A 57 -1.82 2.98 5.33
C GLN A 57 -2.26 1.54 5.06
N ALA A 58 -2.11 1.08 3.82
CA ALA A 58 -2.43 -0.29 3.47
C ALA A 58 -1.54 -1.29 4.22
N TYR A 59 -0.23 -1.04 4.26
CA TYR A 59 0.70 -1.87 4.98
C TYR A 59 0.44 -1.87 6.50
N GLU A 60 0.01 -0.77 7.11
CA GLU A 60 -0.37 -0.74 8.52
C GLU A 60 -1.59 -1.64 8.83
N LEU A 61 -2.52 -1.76 7.87
CA LEU A 61 -3.76 -2.53 8.03
C LEU A 61 -3.59 -4.04 7.77
N ILE A 62 -2.67 -4.47 6.91
CA ILE A 62 -2.50 -5.91 6.56
C ILE A 62 -1.06 -6.41 6.57
N GLY A 63 -0.10 -5.51 6.81
CA GLY A 63 1.33 -5.84 6.84
C GLY A 63 1.77 -6.56 8.10
N GLU A 64 0.95 -6.52 9.16
CA GLU A 64 1.14 -7.27 10.39
C GLU A 64 -0.02 -8.25 10.59
N GLU A 65 0.31 -9.42 11.14
CA GLU A 65 -0.64 -10.51 11.40
C GLU A 65 -1.80 -10.06 12.29
N GLU A 66 -1.52 -9.21 13.28
CA GLU A 66 -2.51 -8.67 14.20
C GLU A 66 -3.53 -7.77 13.50
N SER A 67 -3.09 -6.89 12.60
CA SER A 67 -3.99 -6.03 11.82
C SER A 67 -4.80 -6.83 10.80
N ARG A 68 -4.19 -7.86 10.17
CA ARG A 68 -4.89 -8.76 9.25
C ARG A 68 -5.95 -9.60 9.96
N SER A 69 -5.64 -10.19 11.11
CA SER A 69 -6.61 -10.95 11.92
C SER A 69 -7.73 -10.10 12.50
N ARG A 70 -7.55 -8.77 12.57
CA ARG A 70 -8.58 -7.84 13.01
C ARG A 70 -9.48 -7.36 11.87
N TYR A 71 -9.07 -7.65 10.62
CA TYR A 71 -9.72 -7.22 9.40
C TYR A 71 -10.40 -8.38 8.66
N ASP A 72 -9.79 -9.58 8.70
CA ASP A 72 -10.39 -10.87 8.29
C ASP A 72 -11.49 -11.29 9.27
#